data_AF-A0A1G9KHV8-F1
#
_entry.id   AF-A0A1G9KHV8-F1
#
_cell.length_a   1.000
_cell.length_b   1.000
_cell.length_c   1.000
_cell.angle_alpha   90.00
_cell.angle_beta   90.00
_cell.angle_gamma   90.00
#
_symmetry.space_group_name_H-M   'P 1'
#
loop_
_entity.id
_entity.type
_entity.pdbx_description
1 polymer ?
#
loop_
_entity_poly.entity_id
_entity_poly.type
_entity_poly.pdbx_seq_one_letter_code
_entity_poly.pdbx_strand_id
1 'polypeptide(L)' 'MSYEQILESTYLKDPAKWEKEAENYRAFGGLGICDDVTGEELYTI' A
#
# COMPACT_ATOMS: atom_id res chain seq x y z
N MET A 1 -1.06 -10.12 -12.38
CA MET A 1 -1.34 -8.69 -12.19
C MET A 1 -0.56 -8.28 -10.96
N SER A 2 0.35 -7.31 -11.04
CA SER A 2 0.94 -6.71 -9.84
C SER A 2 0.04 -5.55 -9.42
N TYR A 3 -0.39 -5.53 -8.16
CA TYR A 3 -1.02 -4.35 -7.59
C TYR A 3 0.04 -3.32 -7.21
N GLU A 4 -0.36 -2.05 -7.11
CA GLU A 4 0.54 -0.97 -6.71
C GLU A 4 1.03 -1.18 -5.28
N GLN A 5 2.27 -0.77 -5.00
CA GLN A 5 2.91 -0.94 -3.71
C GLN A 5 3.57 0.37 -3.25
N ILE A 6 3.45 0.67 -1.96
CA ILE A 6 4.10 1.82 -1.31
C ILE A 6 4.84 1.37 -0.06
N LEU A 7 5.83 2.16 0.37
CA LEU A 7 6.53 1.92 1.62
C LEU A 7 5.66 2.25 2.84
N GLU A 8 5.85 1.52 3.93
CA GLU A 8 5.16 1.72 5.21
C GLU A 8 5.35 3.16 5.70
N SER A 9 6.55 3.73 5.62
CA SER A 9 6.82 5.12 5.99
C SER A 9 6.06 6.13 5.13
N THR A 10 5.71 5.77 3.90
CA THR A 10 4.91 6.61 3.00
C THR A 10 3.43 6.51 3.36
N TYR A 11 2.96 5.32 3.71
CA TYR A 11 1.61 5.11 4.25
C TYR A 11 1.41 5.86 5.57
N LEU A 12 2.34 5.72 6.52
CA LEU A 12 2.25 6.30 7.87
C LEU A 12 2.26 7.84 7.88
N LYS A 13 2.74 8.49 6.82
CA LYS A 13 2.68 9.96 6.69
C LYS A 13 1.27 10.48 6.47
N ASP A 14 0.41 9.72 5.78
CA ASP A 14 -0.98 10.10 5.52
C ASP A 14 -1.85 8.86 5.26
N PRO A 15 -2.17 8.08 6.32
CA PRO A 15 -2.90 6.81 6.17
C PRO A 15 -4.26 6.99 5.50
N ALA A 16 -4.98 8.07 5.84
CA ALA A 16 -6.32 8.34 5.32
C ALA A 16 -6.33 8.58 3.81
N LYS A 17 -5.31 9.28 3.28
CA LYS A 17 -5.14 9.46 1.85
C LYS A 17 -4.93 8.12 1.15
N TRP A 18 -4.05 7.28 1.68
CA TRP A 18 -3.68 6.02 1.04
C TRP A 18 -4.75 4.95 1.17
N GLU A 19 -5.52 4.91 2.27
CA GLU A 19 -6.73 4.08 2.38
C GLU A 19 -7.77 4.46 1.33
N LYS A 20 -7.98 5.77 1.10
CA LYS A 20 -8.86 6.22 0.03
C LYS A 20 -8.32 5.87 -1.36
N GLU A 21 -7.01 5.98 -1.57
CA GLU A 21 -6.38 5.59 -2.82
C GLU A 21 -6.46 4.07 -3.06
N ALA A 22 -6.37 3.26 -2.01
CA ALA A 22 -6.51 1.81 -2.07
C ALA A 22 -7.88 1.37 -2.61
N GLU A 23 -8.94 2.18 -2.43
CA GLU A 23 -10.24 1.93 -3.06
C GLU A 23 -10.16 1.88 -4.59
N ASN A 24 -9.27 2.68 -5.20
CA ASN A 24 -9.03 2.66 -6.66
C ASN A 24 -8.35 1.36 -7.10
N TYR A 25 -7.58 0.74 -6.21
CA TYR A 25 -6.82 -0.48 -6.48
C TYR A 25 -7.52 -1.77 -6.01
N ARG A 26 -8.70 -1.69 -5.37
CA ARG A 26 -9.47 -2.86 -4.94
C ARG A 26 -9.71 -3.89 -6.05
N ALA A 27 -9.95 -3.43 -7.29
CA ALA A 27 -10.16 -4.31 -8.44
C ALA A 27 -8.89 -5.12 -8.81
N PHE A 28 -7.72 -4.66 -8.37
CA PHE A 28 -6.41 -5.26 -8.63
C PHE A 28 -5.85 -6.03 -7.42
N GLY A 29 -6.55 -6.04 -6.29
CA GLY A 29 -6.12 -6.70 -5.05
C GLY A 29 -5.89 -5.77 -3.86
N GLY A 30 -5.97 -4.45 -4.06
CA GLY A 30 -5.68 -3.43 -3.04
C GLY A 30 -4.37 -2.70 -3.30
N LEU A 31 -3.90 -1.94 -2.31
CA LEU A 31 -2.61 -1.26 -2.30
C LEU A 31 -1.68 -1.99 -1.32
N GLY A 32 -0.56 -2.51 -1.81
CA GLY A 32 0.41 -3.23 -0.99
C GLY A 32 1.28 -2.26 -0.18
N ILE A 33 1.45 -2.57 1.10
CA ILE A 33 2.32 -1.84 2.01
C ILE A 33 3.56 -2.68 2.26
N CYS A 34 4.72 -2.14 1.92
CA CYS A 34 6.00 -2.84 2.03
C CYS A 34 6.88 -2.23 3.13
N ASP A 35 7.68 -3.07 3.78
CA ASP A 35 8.65 -2.66 4.78
C ASP A 35 9.77 -1.80 4.15
N ASP A 36 10.10 -0.69 4.80
CA ASP A 36 11.10 0.25 4.31
C ASP A 36 12.54 -0.29 4.24
N VAL A 37 12.85 -1.35 5.02
CA VAL A 37 14.21 -1.86 5.19
C VAL A 37 14.47 -3.06 4.27
N THR A 38 13.52 -3.98 4.23
CA THR A 38 13.61 -5.25 3.52
C THR A 38 12.95 -5.18 2.14
N GLY A 39 12.01 -4.24 1.94
CA GLY A 39 11.20 -4.15 0.73
C GLY A 39 10.16 -5.26 0.61
N GLU A 40 10.01 -6.11 1.63
CA GLU A 40 9.01 -7.17 1.66
C GLU A 40 7.61 -6.61 1.94
N GLU A 41 6.59 -7.21 1.32
CA GLU A 41 5.22 -6.83 1.58
C GLU A 41 4.78 -7.25 2.98
N LEU A 42 4.26 -6.30 3.75
CA LEU A 42 3.75 -6.50 5.10
C LEU A 42 2.27 -6.87 5.06
N TYR A 43 1.46 -6.04 4.41
CA TYR A 43 0.02 -6.20 4.29
C TYR A 43 -0.52 -5.40 3.10
N THR A 44 -1.72 -5.72 2.65
CA THR A 44 -2.41 -5.00 1.57
C THR A 44 -3.70 -4.39 2.11
N ILE A 45 -3.96 -3.13 1.75
CA ILE A 45 -5.15 -2.35 2.13
C ILE A 45 -6.11 -2.12 0.96
#